data_AF-A0A950PXM4-F1
#
_entry.id   AF-A0A950PXM4-F1
#
_cell.length_a   1.000
_cell.length_b   1.000
_cell.length_c   1.000
_cell.angle_alpha   90.00
_cell.angle_beta   90.00
_cell.angle_gamma   90.00
#
_symmetry.space_group_name_H-M   'P 1'
#
loop_
_entity.id
_entity.type
_entity.pdbx_description
1 polymer ?
#
loop_
_entity_poly.entity_id
_entity_poly.type
_entity_poly.pdbx_seq_one_letter_code
_entity_poly.pdbx_strand_id
1 'polypeptide(L)' 'MDDVVSALADQQAELSGVLENLDDADWQRPSRCEGWTVADVVLHLAQTNEMAIASVDGRYPEYLAQVGRQLEAVAA' A
#
# COMPACT_ATOMS: atom_id res chain seq x y z
N MET A 1 4.20 -19.29 12.54
CA MET A 1 4.61 -18.00 11.94
C MET A 1 4.70 -18.16 10.43
N ASP A 2 5.35 -19.23 9.98
CA ASP A 2 5.48 -19.59 8.56
C ASP A 2 4.14 -19.66 7.82
N ASP A 3 3.10 -20.27 8.41
CA ASP A 3 1.75 -20.31 7.82
C ASP A 3 1.16 -18.92 7.54
N VAL A 4 1.42 -17.95 8.43
CA VAL A 4 0.94 -16.57 8.28
C VAL A 4 1.70 -15.84 7.18
N VAL A 5 3.01 -16.05 7.09
CA VAL A 5 3.86 -15.45 6.05
C VAL A 5 3.51 -16.04 4.68
N SER A 6 3.27 -17.35 4.60
CA SER A 6 2.81 -18.00 3.37
C SER A 6 1.46 -17.46 2.93
N ALA A 7 0.49 -17.37 3.84
CA ALA A 7 -0.82 -16.81 3.53
C ALA A 7 -0.74 -15.35 3.06
N LEU A 8 0.15 -14.55 3.63
CA LEU A 8 0.38 -13.17 3.20
C LEU A 8 0.96 -13.11 1.77
N ALA A 9 1.93 -13.97 1.45
CA ALA A 9 2.50 -14.05 0.11
C ALA A 9 1.45 -14.46 -0.94
N ASP A 10 0.60 -15.44 -0.61
CA ASP A 10 -0.50 -15.87 -1.48
C ASP A 10 -1.50 -14.73 -1.73
N GLN A 11 -1.88 -13.99 -0.68
CA GLN A 11 -2.76 -12.82 -0.79
C GLN A 11 -2.14 -11.69 -1.65
N GLN A 12 -0.83 -11.44 -1.51
CA GLN A 12 -0.13 -10.45 -2.32
C GLN A 12 -0.06 -10.87 -3.80
N ALA A 13 0.12 -12.16 -4.09
CA ALA A 13 0.10 -12.70 -5.44
C ALA A 13 -1.30 -12.58 -6.07
N GLU A 14 -2.35 -12.92 -5.33
CA GLU A 14 -3.74 -12.74 -5.77
C GLU A 14 -4.05 -11.26 -6.07
N LEU A 15 -3.68 -10.34 -5.16
CA LEU A 15 -3.87 -8.91 -5.37
C LEU A 15 -3.12 -8.42 -6.60
N SER A 16 -1.86 -8.82 -6.78
CA SER A 16 -1.06 -8.45 -7.96
C SER A 16 -1.74 -8.87 -9.26
N GLY A 17 -2.27 -10.09 -9.32
CA GLY A 17 -3.02 -10.57 -10.48
C GLY A 17 -4.29 -9.77 -10.77
N VAL A 18 -4.96 -9.21 -9.76
CA VAL A 18 -6.08 -8.28 -9.97
C VAL A 18 -5.58 -6.95 -10.54
N LEU A 19 -4.50 -6.38 -9.97
CA LEU A 19 -3.99 -5.06 -10.33
C LEU A 19 -3.36 -5.02 -11.73
N GLU A 20 -2.74 -6.11 -12.18
CA GLU A 20 -2.14 -6.23 -13.52
C GLU A 20 -3.14 -6.03 -14.67
N ASN A 21 -4.44 -6.20 -14.41
CA ASN A 21 -5.50 -6.07 -15.40
C ASN A 21 -6.18 -4.70 -15.42
N LEU A 22 -5.78 -3.78 -14.53
CA LEU A 22 -6.40 -2.45 -14.43
C LEU A 22 -5.75 -1.47 -15.40
N ASP A 23 -6.58 -0.73 -16.13
CA ASP A 23 -6.14 0.42 -16.92
C ASP A 23 -6.17 1.73 -16.10
N ASP A 24 -5.72 2.84 -16.70
CA ASP A 24 -5.67 4.15 -16.03
C ASP A 24 -7.04 4.61 -15.53
N ALA A 25 -8.13 4.29 -16.23
CA ALA A 25 -9.47 4.66 -15.81
C ALA A 25 -9.94 3.82 -14.61
N ASP A 26 -9.58 2.54 -14.58
CA ASP A 26 -9.83 1.66 -13.44
C ASP A 26 -9.11 2.13 -12.18
N TRP A 27 -7.85 2.59 -12.32
CA TRP A 27 -7.07 3.16 -11.21
C TRP A 27 -7.73 4.41 -10.60
N GLN A 28 -8.37 5.24 -11.43
CA GLN A 28 -9.07 6.46 -10.98
C GLN A 28 -10.50 6.22 -10.51
N ARG A 29 -11.01 4.98 -10.59
CA ARG A 29 -12.38 4.67 -10.18
C ARG A 29 -12.57 4.86 -8.68
N PRO A 30 -13.69 5.46 -8.21
CA PRO A 30 -14.00 5.53 -6.79
C PRO A 30 -14.06 4.14 -6.14
N SER A 31 -13.48 4.02 -4.97
CA SER A 31 -13.53 2.82 -4.14
C SER A 31 -14.74 2.83 -3.19
N ARG A 32 -14.84 1.80 -2.34
CA ARG A 32 -15.81 1.77 -1.24
C ARG A 32 -15.38 2.63 -0.03
N CYS A 33 -14.13 3.06 0.00
CA CYS A 33 -13.63 4.01 0.98
C CYS A 33 -13.99 5.42 0.51
N GLU A 34 -14.75 6.15 1.32
CA GLU A 34 -15.25 7.47 0.95
C GLU A 34 -14.10 8.42 0.57
N GLY A 35 -14.21 9.04 -0.60
CA GLY A 35 -13.22 9.98 -1.12
C GLY A 35 -11.95 9.33 -1.69
N TRP A 36 -11.83 8.00 -1.70
CA TRP A 36 -10.63 7.29 -2.17
C TRP A 36 -10.89 6.59 -3.50
N THR A 37 -9.97 6.72 -4.43
CA THR A 37 -9.89 5.92 -5.67
C THR A 37 -9.30 4.53 -5.40
N VAL A 38 -9.30 3.66 -6.41
CA VAL A 38 -8.55 2.39 -6.36
C VAL A 38 -7.06 2.64 -6.12
N ALA A 39 -6.48 3.65 -6.79
CA ALA A 39 -5.08 4.04 -6.60
C ALA A 39 -4.78 4.43 -5.14
N ASP A 40 -5.66 5.19 -4.49
CA ASP A 40 -5.48 5.59 -3.09
C ASP A 40 -5.47 4.39 -2.13
N VAL A 41 -6.37 3.42 -2.35
CA VAL A 41 -6.41 2.18 -1.56
C VAL A 41 -5.11 1.39 -1.73
N VAL A 42 -4.63 1.22 -2.96
CA VAL A 42 -3.40 0.46 -3.23
C VAL A 42 -2.16 1.19 -2.70
N LEU A 43 -2.11 2.52 -2.82
CA LEU A 43 -1.05 3.33 -2.22
C LEU A 43 -1.00 3.13 -0.71
N HIS A 44 -2.16 3.15 -0.05
CA HIS A 44 -2.24 2.88 1.39
C HIS A 44 -1.73 1.48 1.76
N LEU A 45 -2.11 0.46 0.99
CA LEU A 45 -1.60 -0.90 1.20
C LEU A 45 -0.07 -0.97 1.05
N ALA A 46 0.48 -0.39 -0.01
CA ALA A 46 1.92 -0.34 -0.25
C ALA A 46 2.67 0.33 0.92
N GLN A 47 2.17 1.48 1.39
CA GLN A 47 2.72 2.17 2.54
C GLN A 47 2.72 1.28 3.80
N THR A 48 1.61 0.60 4.10
CA THR A 48 1.57 -0.28 5.29
C THR A 48 2.56 -1.45 5.20
N ASN A 49 2.80 -2.02 4.01
CA ASN A 49 3.81 -3.05 3.82
C ASN A 49 5.24 -2.52 4.02
N GLU A 50 5.55 -1.34 3.48
CA GLU A 50 6.84 -0.67 3.70
C GLU A 50 7.07 -0.36 5.18
N MET A 51 6.02 0.07 5.89
CA MET A 51 6.05 0.30 7.33
C MET A 51 6.37 -0.98 8.12
N ALA A 52 5.75 -2.10 7.74
CA ALA A 52 6.00 -3.40 8.36
C ALA A 52 7.45 -3.85 8.17
N ILE A 53 8.00 -3.71 6.97
CA ILE A 53 9.40 -3.99 6.66
C ILE A 53 10.33 -3.09 7.50
N ALA A 54 10.06 -1.78 7.51
CA ALA A 54 10.85 -0.83 8.29
C ALA A 54 10.84 -1.15 9.79
N SER A 55 9.73 -1.67 10.32
CA SER A 55 9.62 -2.08 11.71
C SER A 55 10.52 -3.28 12.03
N VAL A 56 10.55 -4.28 11.15
CA VAL A 56 11.40 -5.48 11.31
C VAL A 56 12.88 -5.11 11.14
N ASP A 57 13.19 -4.18 10.24
CA ASP A 57 14.56 -3.70 10.00
C ASP A 57 15.07 -2.70 11.06
N GLY A 58 14.24 -2.28 12.01
CA GLY A 58 14.60 -1.25 12.99
C GLY A 58 14.72 0.17 12.42
N ARG A 59 14.10 0.43 11.27
CA ARG A 59 14.09 1.71 10.52
C ARG A 59 12.75 2.45 10.58
N TYR A 60 11.93 2.14 11.58
CA TYR A 60 10.58 2.70 11.70
C TYR A 60 10.55 4.25 11.82
N PRO A 61 11.43 4.89 12.60
CA PRO A 61 11.47 6.36 12.68
C PRO A 61 11.77 7.04 11.33
N GLU A 62 12.68 6.47 10.53
CA GLU A 62 13.04 6.99 9.21
C GLU A 62 11.87 6.89 8.24
N TYR A 63 11.15 5.77 8.28
CA TYR A 63 9.95 5.55 7.47
C TYR A 63 8.86 6.57 7.79
N LEU A 64 8.56 6.79 9.09
CA LEU A 64 7.57 7.80 9.49
C LEU A 64 7.95 9.21 9.03
N ALA A 65 9.22 9.57 9.13
CA ALA A 65 9.70 10.86 8.63
C ALA A 65 9.55 10.98 7.11
N GLN A 66 9.73 9.89 6.35
CA GLN A 66 9.52 9.87 4.90
C GLN A 66 8.05 10.02 4.52
N VAL A 67 7.15 9.25 5.16
CA VAL A 67 5.70 9.33 4.90
C VAL A 67 5.17 10.72 5.23
N GLY A 68 5.61 11.31 6.35
CA GLY A 68 5.25 12.69 6.71
C GLY A 68 5.55 13.68 5.58
N ARG A 69 6.75 13.61 4.98
CA ARG A 69 7.14 14.45 3.84
C ARG A 69 6.32 14.19 2.58
N GLN A 70 5.92 12.93 2.33
CA GLN A 70 5.11 12.57 1.17
C GLN A 70 3.67 13.11 1.29
N LEU A 71 3.07 13.06 2.48
CA LEU A 71 1.75 13.64 2.73
C LEU A 71 1.76 15.18 2.61
N GLU A 72 2.81 15.84 3.10
CA GLU A 72 3.00 17.28 2.92
C GLU A 72 3.09 17.68 1.43
N ALA A 73 3.76 16.86 0.61
CA ALA A 73 3.92 17.12 -0.82
C ALA A 73 2.63 16.93 -1.65
N VAL A 74 1.68 16.13 -1.18
CA VAL A 74 0.36 15.94 -1.83
C VAL A 74 -0.64 17.04 -1.42
N ALA A 75 -0.41 17.69 -0.28
CA ALA A 75 -1.26 18.76 0.24
C ALA A 75 -0.88 20.17 -0.26
N ALA A 76 0.22 20.31 -1.01
CA ALA A 76 0.76 21.58 -1.54
C ALA A 76 0.47 21.73 -3.04
#